data_AF-A0A1F9QKX9-F1
#
_entry.id   AF-A0A1F9QKX9-F1
#
_cell.length_a   1.000
_cell.length_b   1.000
_cell.length_c   1.000
_cell.angle_alpha   90.00
_cell.angle_beta   90.00
_cell.angle_gamma   90.00
#
_symmetry.space_group_name_H-M   'P 1'
#
loop_
_entity.id
_entity.type
_entity.pdbx_description
1 polymer ?
#
loop_
_entity_poly.entity_id
_entity_poly.type
_entity_poly.pdbx_seq_one_letter_code
_entity_poly.pdbx_strand_id
1 'polypeptide(L)'
;MTFRNERLKNFAIPAGSVWLMTDIAQSKGRQDLYTKQAPQILKTLRDMTLVQSVESSNRIEGITVSAQRLKPLVLGNVRPKNRSEEKAPG
;
A
#
# COMPACT_ATOMS: atom_id res chain seq x y z
N MET A 1 -10.44 -24.65 4.02
CA MET A 1 -10.04 -25.13 2.68
C MET A 1 -8.75 -25.91 2.81
N THR A 2 -8.69 -27.15 2.33
CA THR A 2 -7.51 -28.03 2.46
C THR A 2 -6.86 -28.27 1.08
N PHE A 3 -5.53 -28.20 1.04
CA PHE A 3 -4.70 -28.38 -0.16
C PHE A 3 -4.38 -29.86 -0.47
N ARG A 4 -5.26 -30.80 -0.06
CA ARG A 4 -5.05 -32.25 -0.23
C ARG A 4 -5.49 -32.72 -1.62
N ASN A 5 -5.11 -33.95 -1.98
CA ASN A 5 -5.52 -34.68 -3.19
C ASN A 5 -5.20 -33.97 -4.51
N GLU A 6 -3.96 -33.50 -4.66
CA GLU A 6 -3.46 -32.88 -5.89
C GLU A 6 -4.26 -31.65 -6.38
N ARG A 7 -5.12 -31.07 -5.52
CA ARG A 7 -5.98 -29.94 -5.86
C ARG A 7 -5.23 -28.73 -6.37
N LEU A 8 -4.04 -28.44 -5.82
CA LEU A 8 -3.19 -27.36 -6.30
C LEU A 8 -2.61 -27.64 -7.69
N LYS A 9 -2.20 -28.89 -7.96
CA LYS A 9 -1.67 -29.29 -9.27
C LYS A 9 -2.77 -29.23 -10.35
N ASN A 10 -4.00 -29.57 -9.97
CA ASN A 10 -5.15 -29.58 -10.87
C ASN A 10 -5.94 -28.25 -10.87
N PHE A 11 -5.46 -27.23 -10.16
CA PHE A 11 -6.12 -25.94 -10.12
C PHE A 11 -5.81 -25.16 -11.40
N ALA A 12 -6.77 -25.13 -12.31
CA ALA A 12 -6.68 -24.27 -13.47
C ALA A 12 -6.78 -22.80 -13.04
N ILE A 13 -5.75 -22.02 -13.33
CA ILE A 13 -5.77 -20.57 -13.08
C ILE A 13 -6.74 -19.94 -14.08
N PRO A 14 -7.77 -19.20 -13.63
CA PRO A 14 -8.66 -18.50 -14.54
C PRO A 14 -7.90 -17.53 -15.44
N ALA A 15 -8.26 -17.44 -16.72
CA ALA A 15 -7.59 -16.56 -17.68
C ALA A 15 -7.53 -15.10 -17.21
N GLY A 16 -8.59 -14.60 -16.57
CA GLY A 16 -8.59 -13.25 -15.98
C GLY A 16 -7.51 -13.03 -14.93
N SER A 17 -7.20 -14.04 -14.11
CA SER A 17 -6.09 -13.96 -13.15
C SER A 17 -4.74 -13.89 -13.87
N VAL A 18 -4.57 -14.62 -14.97
CA VAL A 18 -3.35 -14.56 -15.79
C VAL A 18 -3.18 -13.16 -16.38
N TRP A 19 -4.26 -12.57 -16.92
CA TRP A 19 -4.22 -11.22 -17.49
C TRP A 19 -3.84 -10.17 -16.46
N LEU A 20 -4.45 -10.23 -15.26
CA LEU A 20 -4.09 -9.35 -14.16
C LEU A 20 -2.62 -9.52 -13.74
N MET A 21 -2.12 -10.75 -13.70
CA MET A 21 -0.69 -11.00 -13.41
C MET A 21 0.22 -10.39 -14.49
N THR A 22 -0.17 -10.47 -15.76
CA THR A 22 0.56 -9.84 -16.88
C THR A 22 0.59 -8.31 -16.76
N ASP A 23 -0.55 -7.69 -16.45
CA ASP A 23 -0.64 -6.23 -16.26
C ASP A 23 0.22 -5.75 -15.08
N ILE A 24 0.24 -6.53 -13.99
CA ILE A 24 1.10 -6.28 -12.83
C ILE A 24 2.57 -6.38 -13.26
N ALA A 25 2.95 -7.43 -13.99
CA ALA A 25 4.33 -7.62 -14.44
C ALA A 25 4.81 -6.48 -15.36
N GLN A 26 3.98 -6.05 -16.30
CA GLN A 26 4.30 -4.92 -17.18
C GLN A 26 4.43 -3.61 -16.39
N SER A 27 3.55 -3.38 -15.43
CA SER A 27 3.59 -2.18 -14.59
C SER A 27 4.82 -2.13 -13.69
N LYS A 28 5.26 -3.28 -13.14
CA LYS A 28 6.52 -3.41 -12.42
C LYS A 28 7.72 -3.07 -13.30
N GLY A 29 7.77 -3.58 -14.54
CA GLY A 29 8.84 -3.25 -15.48
C GLY A 29 8.94 -1.74 -15.78
N ARG A 30 7.79 -1.06 -15.93
CA ARG A 30 7.75 0.41 -16.06
C ARG A 30 8.23 1.12 -14.80
N GLN A 31 7.81 0.67 -13.63
CA GLN A 31 8.21 1.23 -12.35
C GLN A 31 9.73 1.19 -12.16
N ASP A 32 10.40 0.10 -12.53
CA ASP A 32 11.86 -0.03 -12.43
C ASP A 32 12.60 1.00 -13.30
N LEU A 33 12.06 1.32 -14.48
CA LEU A 33 12.60 2.36 -15.36
C LEU A 33 12.45 3.76 -14.73
N TYR A 34 11.26 4.09 -14.24
CA TYR A 34 11.01 5.39 -13.61
C TYR A 34 11.83 5.59 -12.33
N THR A 35 12.04 4.51 -11.57
CA THR A 35 12.84 4.53 -10.33
C THR A 35 14.28 4.97 -10.60
N LYS A 36 14.83 4.62 -11.78
CA LYS A 36 16.17 5.05 -12.20
C LYS A 36 16.19 6.50 -12.71
N GLN A 37 15.12 6.94 -13.38
CA GLN A 37 15.08 8.25 -14.06
C GLN A 37 14.70 9.40 -13.14
N ALA A 38 13.75 9.21 -12.23
CA ALA A 38 13.16 10.29 -11.42
C ALA A 38 12.95 9.89 -9.94
N PRO A 39 14.02 9.50 -9.22
CA PRO A 39 13.91 8.98 -7.86
C PRO A 39 13.32 9.99 -6.87
N GLN A 40 13.58 11.29 -7.04
CA GLN A 40 13.09 12.34 -6.13
C GLN A 40 11.58 12.55 -6.26
N ILE A 41 11.06 12.59 -7.50
CA ILE A 41 9.61 12.71 -7.76
C ILE A 41 8.88 11.49 -7.20
N LEU A 42 9.42 10.28 -7.44
CA LEU A 42 8.86 9.05 -6.92
C LEU A 42 8.87 8.99 -5.39
N LYS A 43 9.90 9.52 -4.74
CA LYS A 43 9.94 9.63 -3.27
C LYS A 43 8.80 10.51 -2.75
N THR A 44 8.61 11.69 -3.35
CA THR A 44 7.53 12.61 -2.94
C THR A 44 6.14 11.99 -3.16
N LEU A 45 5.93 11.34 -4.31
CA LEU A 45 4.68 10.63 -4.59
C LEU A 45 4.44 9.51 -3.58
N ARG A 46 5.46 8.72 -3.25
CA ARG A 46 5.37 7.67 -2.24
C ARG A 46 4.98 8.23 -0.87
N ASP A 47 5.63 9.30 -0.42
CA ASP A 47 5.33 9.92 0.88
C ASP A 47 3.88 10.43 0.93
N MET A 48 3.39 11.02 -0.16
CA MET A 48 1.99 11.44 -0.28
C MET A 48 1.02 10.25 -0.22
N THR A 49 1.29 9.21 -1.00
CA THR A 49 0.44 8.00 -1.05
C THR A 49 0.40 7.28 0.30
N LEU A 50 1.51 7.23 1.05
CA LEU A 50 1.53 6.66 2.39
C LEU A 50 0.58 7.40 3.33
N VAL A 51 0.64 8.73 3.36
CA VAL A 51 -0.26 9.55 4.20
C VAL A 51 -1.72 9.34 3.80
N GLN A 52 -2.02 9.35 2.50
CA GLN A 52 -3.39 9.14 1.99
C GLN A 52 -3.92 7.73 2.29
N SER A 53 -3.09 6.70 2.17
CA SER A 53 -3.45 5.32 2.48
C SER A 53 -3.82 5.17 3.95
N VAL A 54 -2.99 5.73 4.83
CA VAL A 54 -3.23 5.73 6.27
C VAL A 54 -4.51 6.51 6.60
N GLU A 55 -4.70 7.69 6.01
CA GLU A 55 -5.92 8.48 6.21
C GLU A 55 -7.18 7.68 5.82
N SER A 56 -7.12 7.00 4.68
CA SER A 56 -8.24 6.22 4.17
C SER A 56 -8.55 5.02 5.06
N SER A 57 -7.54 4.28 5.54
CA SER A 57 -7.75 3.15 6.46
C SER A 57 -8.35 3.63 7.78
N ASN A 58 -7.77 4.70 8.35
CA ASN A 58 -8.27 5.29 9.59
C ASN A 58 -9.71 5.77 9.45
N ARG A 59 -10.09 6.34 8.29
CA ARG A 59 -11.47 6.73 8.01
C ARG A 59 -12.42 5.53 7.96
N ILE A 60 -12.01 4.41 7.36
CA ILE A 60 -12.79 3.15 7.35
C ILE A 60 -12.98 2.63 8.79
N GLU A 61 -11.98 2.77 9.64
CA GLU A 61 -11.99 2.33 11.04
C GLU A 61 -12.60 3.35 12.03
N GLY A 62 -13.04 4.52 11.56
CA GLY A 62 -13.59 5.59 12.39
C GLY A 62 -12.55 6.34 13.25
N ILE A 63 -11.26 6.18 12.97
CA ILE A 63 -10.16 6.88 13.63
C ILE A 63 -9.99 8.25 12.98
N THR A 64 -10.10 9.32 13.79
CA THR A 64 -9.91 10.70 13.32
C THR A 64 -8.62 11.28 13.86
N VAL A 65 -7.76 11.78 12.97
CA VAL A 65 -6.52 12.50 13.29
C VAL A 65 -6.48 13.77 12.45
N SER A 66 -6.04 14.89 13.04
CA SER A 66 -5.93 16.15 12.31
C SER A 66 -4.90 16.06 11.16
N ALA A 67 -5.21 16.65 10.01
CA ALA A 67 -4.34 16.59 8.82
C ALA A 67 -2.91 17.11 9.08
N GLN A 68 -2.76 18.14 9.92
CA GLN A 68 -1.46 18.68 10.31
C GLN A 68 -0.61 17.70 11.13
N ARG A 69 -1.27 16.78 11.86
CA ARG A 69 -0.60 15.76 12.68
C ARG A 69 -0.37 14.47 11.90
N LEU A 70 -1.25 14.13 10.96
CA LEU A 70 -1.20 12.86 10.25
C LEU A 70 0.10 12.68 9.46
N LYS A 71 0.48 13.66 8.64
CA LYS A 71 1.72 13.59 7.84
C LYS A 71 2.98 13.36 8.69
N PRO A 72 3.27 14.15 9.74
CA PRO A 72 4.45 13.91 10.55
C PRO A 72 4.35 12.63 11.41
N LEU A 73 3.15 12.18 11.79
CA LEU A 73 2.97 10.90 12.50
C LEU A 73 3.32 9.71 11.59
N VAL A 74 2.80 9.68 10.36
CA VAL A 74 3.04 8.61 9.38
C VAL A 74 4.49 8.58 8.91
N LEU A 75 5.11 9.76 8.75
CA LEU A 75 6.52 9.86 8.34
C LEU A 75 7.51 9.68 9.52
N GLY A 76 7.03 9.40 10.74
CA GLY A 76 7.88 9.09 11.89
C GLY A 76 8.59 10.28 12.55
N ASN A 77 8.12 11.51 12.29
CA ASN A 77 8.78 12.75 12.73
C ASN A 77 8.32 13.24 14.11
N VAL A 78 7.23 12.68 14.66
CA VAL A 78 6.64 13.14 15.93
C VAL A 78 6.05 11.98 16.73
N ARG A 79 6.05 12.11 18.06
CA ARG A 79 5.38 11.16 18.95
C ARG A 79 3.85 11.36 18.95
N PRO A 80 3.06 10.28 19.07
CA PRO A 80 1.61 10.36 19.29
C PRO A 80 1.27 11.10 20.59
N LYS A 81 0.18 11.86 20.58
CA LYS A 81 -0.34 12.57 21.76
C LYS A 81 -1.53 11.88 22.41
N ASN A 82 -2.23 11.02 21.68
CA ASN A 82 -3.43 10.34 22.15
C ASN A 82 -3.56 8.96 21.48
N ARG A 83 -4.51 8.16 21.97
CA ARG A 83 -4.77 6.80 21.49
C ARG A 83 -5.15 6.74 20.00
N SER A 84 -5.81 7.77 19.47
CA SER A 84 -6.16 7.83 18.05
C SER A 84 -4.93 8.06 17.17
N GLU A 85 -4.02 8.93 17.61
CA GLU A 85 -2.74 9.18 16.93
C GLU A 85 -1.76 8.01 17.08
N GLU A 86 -1.87 7.21 18.15
CA GLU A 86 -1.06 6.01 18.36
C GLU A 86 -1.40 4.89 17.37
N LYS A 87 -2.68 4.80 17.00
CA LYS A 87 -3.18 3.80 16.03
C LYS A 87 -3.06 4.24 14.58
N ALA A 88 -2.82 5.53 14.33
CA ALA A 88 -2.79 6.08 12.99
C ALA A 88 -1.57 5.67 12.17
N PRO A 89 -0.32 5.74 12.66
CA PRO A 89 0.79 5.08 11.99
C PRO A 89 0.62 3.57 12.22
N GLY A 90 0.08 2.87 11.22
CA GLY A 90 -0.25 1.44 11.31
C GLY A 90 0.89 0.55 11.80
#